data_AF-A0A1C5UPN4-F1
#
_entry.id   AF-A0A1C5UPN4-F1
#
_cell.length_a   1.000
_cell.length_b   1.000
_cell.length_c   1.000
_cell.angle_alpha   90.00
_cell.angle_beta   90.00
_cell.angle_gamma   90.00
#
_symmetry.space_group_name_H-M   'P 1'
#
loop_
_entity.id
_entity.type
_entity.pdbx_description
1 polymer ?
#
loop_
_entity_poly.entity_id
_entity_poly.type
_entity_poly.pdbx_seq_one_letter_code
_entity_poly.pdbx_strand_id
1 'polypeptide(L)' 'MIGTYLHGPLLPKNPEVCDWLLARALERKYGSADLSPLDDSQEKEANAYVYERFLGK' A
#
# COMPACT_ATOMS: atom_id res chain seq x y z
N MET A 1 -13.25 -4.25 6.48
CA MET A 1 -12.55 -3.26 7.33
C MET A 1 -11.17 -3.82 7.62
N ILE A 2 -10.12 -3.00 7.56
CA ILE A 2 -8.75 -3.39 7.92
C ILE A 2 -8.36 -2.62 9.19
N GLY A 3 -7.78 -3.31 10.16
CA GLY A 3 -7.16 -2.71 11.34
C GLY A 3 -5.76 -3.29 11.53
N THR A 4 -4.79 -2.45 11.89
CA THR A 4 -3.40 -2.85 12.09
C THR A 4 -2.75 -2.09 13.23
N TYR A 5 -1.79 -2.74 13.88
CA TYR A 5 -0.91 -2.14 14.89
C TYR A 5 0.36 -1.54 14.28
N LEU A 6 0.51 -1.57 12.96
CA LEU A 6 1.61 -0.89 12.29
C LEU A 6 1.49 0.61 12.50
N HIS A 7 2.49 1.19 13.15
CA HIS A 7 2.60 2.62 13.38
C HIS A 7 3.43 3.28 12.26
N GLY A 8 3.05 4.51 11.90
CA GLY A 8 3.63 5.25 10.77
C GLY A 8 2.76 5.21 9.51
N PRO A 9 3.20 5.87 8.42
CA PRO A 9 2.44 5.94 7.19
C PRO A 9 2.39 4.55 6.51
N LEU A 10 1.26 3.85 6.66
CA LEU A 10 1.04 2.51 6.12
C LEU A 10 0.94 2.53 4.58
N LEU A 11 0.04 3.35 4.04
CA LEU A 11 -0.31 3.29 2.62
C LEU A 11 0.86 3.65 1.68
N PRO A 12 1.65 4.72 1.93
CA PRO A 12 2.73 5.13 1.02
C PRO A 12 3.90 4.14 0.91
N LYS A 13 3.98 3.12 1.78
CA LYS A 13 5.03 2.09 1.73
C LYS A 13 4.48 0.71 1.41
N ASN A 14 3.17 0.60 1.19
CA ASN A 14 2.48 -0.65 0.92
C ASN A 14 1.49 -0.39 -0.21
N PRO A 15 2.00 -0.11 -1.43
CA PRO A 15 1.18 0.28 -2.58
C PRO A 15 0.09 -0.77 -2.86
N GLU A 16 0.36 -2.05 -2.60
CA GLU A 16 -0.60 -3.13 -2.75
C GLU A 16 -1.79 -3.00 -1.80
N VAL A 17 -1.56 -2.54 -0.57
CA VAL A 17 -2.64 -2.28 0.40
C VAL A 17 -3.44 -1.05 -0.01
N CYS A 18 -2.75 -0.02 -0.52
CA CYS A 18 -3.39 1.18 -1.05
C CYS A 18 -4.31 0.85 -2.23
N ASP A 19 -3.80 0.13 -3.23
CA ASP A 19 -4.52 -0.28 -4.42
C ASP A 19 -5.71 -1.17 -4.08
N TRP A 20 -5.54 -2.10 -3.13
CA TRP A 20 -6.65 -2.93 -2.68
C TRP A 20 -7.78 -2.08 -2.08
N LEU A 21 -7.45 -1.08 -1.25
CA LEU A 21 -8.45 -0.19 -0.66
C LEU A 21 -9.14 0.68 -1.72
N LEU A 22 -8.37 1.21 -2.67
CA LEU A 22 -8.88 2.00 -3.79
C LEU A 22 -9.80 1.17 -4.67
N ALA A 23 -9.39 -0.03 -5.06
CA ALA A 23 -10.19 -0.93 -5.88
C ALA A 23 -11.53 -1.25 -5.19
N ARG A 24 -11.54 -1.58 -3.90
CA ARG A 24 -12.79 -1.84 -3.17
C ARG A 24 -13.70 -0.61 -3.08
N ALA A 25 -13.12 0.58 -2.92
CA ALA A 25 -13.89 1.82 -2.90
C ALA A 25 -14.52 2.13 -4.28
N LEU A 26 -13.74 1.94 -5.36
CA LEU A 26 -14.20 2.11 -6.74
C LEU A 26 -15.28 1.08 -7.11
N GLU A 27 -15.05 -0.20 -6.83
CA GLU A 27 -16.03 -1.28 -7.04
C GLU A 27 -17.35 -0.97 -6.35
N ARG A 28 -17.31 -0.51 -5.09
CA ARG A 28 -18.52 -0.18 -4.33
C ARG A 28 -19.28 1.02 -4.93
N LYS A 29 -18.56 2.03 -5.44
CA LYS A 29 -19.16 3.27 -5.94
C LYS A 29 -19.62 3.16 -7.39
N TYR A 30 -18.87 2.45 -8.22
CA TYR A 30 -19.02 2.44 -9.68
C TYR A 30 -19.24 1.05 -10.28
N GLY A 31 -19.22 -0.01 -9.47
CA GLY A 31 -19.45 -1.40 -9.92
C GLY A 31 -18.24 -2.08 -10.56
N SER A 32 -17.14 -1.37 -10.74
CA SER A 32 -15.87 -1.90 -11.26
C SER A 32 -14.70 -1.08 -10.72
N ALA A 33 -13.51 -1.68 -10.74
CA ALA A 33 -12.26 -0.99 -10.50
C ALA A 33 -11.25 -1.40 -11.56
N ASP A 34 -10.73 -0.42 -12.28
CA ASP A 34 -9.61 -0.57 -13.18
C ASP A 34 -8.53 0.40 -12.73
N LEU A 35 -7.46 -0.15 -12.14
CA LEU A 35 -6.31 0.59 -11.68
C LEU A 35 -5.15 0.25 -12.62
N SER A 36 -4.78 1.20 -13.47
CA SER A 36 -3.60 1.05 -14.31
C SER A 36 -2.35 1.00 -13.43
N PRO A 37 -1.42 0.07 -13.67
CA PRO A 37 -0.19 -0.01 -12.89
C PRO A 37 0.62 1.28 -13.02
N LEU A 38 1.17 1.72 -11.89
CA LEU A 38 2.13 2.82 -11.80
C LEU A 38 3.51 2.27 -11.41
N ASP A 39 4.53 3.10 -11.48
CA ASP A 39 5.84 2.73 -10.97
C ASP A 39 5.85 2.84 -9.44
N ASP A 40 5.98 1.69 -8.77
CA ASP A 40 6.05 1.61 -7.30
C ASP A 40 7.50 1.62 -6.77
N SER A 41 8.49 1.98 -7.60
CA SER A 41 9.91 1.87 -7.25
C SER A 41 10.24 2.55 -5.92
N GLN A 42 9.75 3.76 -5.71
CA GLN A 42 10.02 4.56 -4.50
C GLN A 42 9.33 3.98 -3.26
N GLU A 43 8.08 3.53 -3.39
CA GLU A 43 7.31 2.92 -2.31
C GLU A 43 7.95 1.61 -1.85
N LYS A 44 8.44 0.80 -2.81
CA LYS A 44 9.15 -0.47 -2.54
C LYS A 44 10.49 -0.23 -1.89
N GLU A 45 11.26 0.77 -2.33
CA GLU A 45 12.50 1.18 -1.66
C GLU A 45 12.24 1.65 -0.22
N ALA A 46 11.20 2.46 0.00
CA ALA A 46 10.83 2.93 1.32
C ALA A 46 10.34 1.79 2.25
N ASN A 47 9.65 0.78 1.70
CA ASN A 47 9.28 -0.44 2.41
C ASN A 47 10.52 -1.23 2.84
N ALA A 48 11.41 -1.51 1.88
CA ALA A 48 12.64 -2.26 2.12
C ALA A 48 13.53 -1.57 3.16
N TYR A 49 13.67 -0.25 3.11
CA TYR A 49 14.41 0.51 4.12
C TYR A 49 13.87 0.29 5.53
N VAL A 50 12.54 0.31 5.71
CA VAL A 50 11.92 0.07 7.02
C VAL A 50 12.17 -1.37 7.48
N TYR A 51 12.02 -2.33 6.57
CA TYR A 51 12.29 -3.75 6.83
C TYR A 51 13.73 -3.98 7.31
N GLU A 52 14.73 -3.49 6.58
CA GLU A 52 16.14 -3.62 6.95
C GLU A 52 16.45 -2.95 8.29
N ARG A 53 15.91 -1.73 8.51
CA ARG A 53 16.05 -1.02 9.79
C ARG A 53 15.52 -1.84 10.97
N PHE A 54 14.39 -2.54 10.81
CA PHE A 54 13.83 -3.40 11.86
C PHE A 54 14.66 -4.65 12.10
N LEU A 55 15.34 -5.17 11.08
CA LEU A 55 16.30 -6.27 11.23
C LEU A 55 17.62 -5.84 11.87
N GLY A 56 17.82 -4.54 12.12
CA GLY A 56 19.06 -4.02 12.70
C GLY A 56 20.22 -3.98 11.71
N LYS A 57 19.93 -3.96 10.41
CA LYS A 57 20.89 -3.74 9.32
C LYS A 57 20.77 -2.30 8.82
#